data_AF-A0AAU9MWE3-F1
#
_entry.id   AF-A0AAU9MWE3-F1
#
_cell.length_a   1.000
_cell.length_b   1.000
_cell.length_c   1.000
_cell.angle_alpha   90.00
_cell.angle_beta   90.00
_cell.angle_gamma   90.00
#
_symmetry.space_group_name_H-M   'P 1'
#
loop_
_entity.id
_entity.type
_entity.pdbx_description
1 polymer ?
#
loop_
_entity_poly.entity_id
_entity_poly.type
_entity_poly.pdbx_seq_one_letter_code
_entity_poly.pdbx_strand_id
1 'polypeptide(L)'
;MGFSDLLKMKMTEVPGALSRYVIDKFDPTKMKIVLREGVEIDVTRESVNQMLGFPLGKKQFSKLPFRKENDKCYDEWTEQFENKKMIRLHEIKMNILASDNADMNFQMNFIALLINSLIESSSCGKANTYPLNYIMKNTNISNIDW
;
A
#
# COMPACT_ATOMS: atom_id res chain seq x y z
N MET A 1 3.33 12.39 0.41
CA MET A 1 2.41 11.22 0.44
C MET A 1 2.09 10.73 1.85
N GLY A 2 2.98 10.91 2.85
CA GLY A 2 2.72 10.47 4.22
C GLY A 2 3.10 9.00 4.44
N PHE A 3 4.31 8.63 4.03
CA PHE A 3 4.88 7.28 4.18
C PHE A 3 6.37 7.35 4.56
N SER A 4 6.82 8.48 5.11
CA SER A 4 8.26 8.72 5.35
C SER A 4 8.86 7.77 6.36
N ASP A 5 8.08 7.32 7.35
CA ASP A 5 8.59 6.42 8.39
C ASP A 5 8.77 4.99 7.88
N LEU A 6 8.09 4.61 6.79
CA LEU A 6 8.33 3.33 6.11
C LEU A 6 9.78 3.20 5.62
N LEU A 7 10.42 4.32 5.24
CA LEU A 7 11.84 4.32 4.84
C LEU A 7 12.80 3.98 5.98
N LYS A 8 12.35 4.14 7.23
CA LYS A 8 13.12 3.80 8.44
C LYS A 8 12.96 2.33 8.81
N MET A 9 11.99 1.63 8.23
CA MET A 9 11.74 0.22 8.50
C MET A 9 12.91 -0.61 7.96
N LYS A 10 13.62 -1.29 8.86
CA LYS A 10 14.68 -2.24 8.52
C LYS A 10 14.11 -3.65 8.62
N MET A 11 13.67 -4.20 7.50
CA MET A 11 13.22 -5.59 7.42
C MET A 11 14.11 -6.33 6.44
N THR A 12 14.93 -7.25 6.95
CA THR A 12 15.79 -8.10 6.11
C THR A 12 15.10 -9.41 5.76
N GLU A 13 14.28 -9.93 6.67
CA GLU A 13 13.51 -11.16 6.50
C GLU A 13 12.18 -11.06 7.28
N VAL A 14 11.12 -11.68 6.76
CA VAL A 14 9.87 -11.89 7.50
C VAL A 14 9.90 -13.33 8.03
N PRO A 15 10.03 -13.56 9.35
CA PRO A 15 9.99 -14.91 9.87
C PRO A 15 8.58 -15.48 9.65
N GLY A 16 8.44 -16.53 8.83
CA GLY A 16 7.11 -17.11 8.53
C GLY A 16 6.35 -17.57 9.79
N ALA A 17 7.06 -17.96 10.84
CA ALA A 17 6.46 -18.30 12.14
C ALA A 17 5.86 -17.08 12.86
N LEU A 18 6.39 -15.87 12.65
CA LEU A 18 5.91 -14.64 13.28
C LEU A 18 4.52 -14.25 12.75
N SER A 19 4.33 -14.29 11.42
CA SER A 19 3.04 -13.95 10.81
C SER A 19 1.91 -14.85 11.32
N ARG A 20 2.17 -16.16 11.41
CA ARG A 20 1.20 -17.11 11.97
C ARG A 20 0.90 -16.83 13.44
N TYR A 21 1.95 -16.59 14.22
CA TYR A 21 1.80 -16.27 15.64
C TYR A 21 0.95 -15.00 15.86
N VAL A 22 1.18 -13.95 15.07
CA VAL A 22 0.41 -12.70 15.15
C VAL A 22 -1.06 -12.95 14.86
N ILE A 23 -1.38 -13.74 13.82
CA ILE A 23 -2.77 -14.10 13.48
C ILE A 23 -3.42 -14.92 14.61
N ASP A 24 -2.72 -15.92 15.14
CA ASP A 24 -3.22 -16.77 16.23
C ASP A 24 -3.48 -15.99 17.53
N LYS A 25 -2.84 -14.82 17.69
CA LYS A 25 -2.95 -13.94 18.87
C LYS A 25 -3.78 -12.69 18.65
N PHE A 26 -4.31 -12.47 17.45
CA PHE A 26 -5.11 -11.30 17.14
C PHE A 26 -6.56 -11.49 17.59
N ASP A 27 -7.05 -10.56 18.41
CA ASP A 27 -8.46 -10.43 18.79
C ASP A 27 -9.13 -9.39 17.87
N PRO A 28 -9.95 -9.82 16.89
CA PRO A 28 -10.60 -8.92 15.95
C PRO A 28 -11.72 -8.08 16.58
N THR A 29 -12.22 -8.46 17.75
CA THR A 29 -13.28 -7.69 18.44
C THR A 29 -12.68 -6.50 19.17
N LYS A 30 -11.51 -6.71 19.79
CA LYS A 30 -10.78 -5.65 20.51
C LYS A 30 -9.78 -4.90 19.65
N MET A 31 -9.45 -5.41 18.47
CA MET A 31 -8.37 -4.92 17.61
C MET A 31 -7.02 -4.91 18.33
N LYS A 32 -6.66 -6.05 18.94
CA LYS A 32 -5.42 -6.19 19.72
C LYS A 32 -4.70 -7.49 19.42
N ILE A 33 -3.37 -7.48 19.49
CA ILE A 33 -2.56 -8.70 19.51
C ILE A 33 -2.22 -9.01 20.97
N VAL A 34 -2.71 -10.14 21.49
CA VAL A 34 -2.51 -10.56 22.88
C VAL A 34 -1.29 -11.48 22.97
N LEU A 35 -0.20 -10.95 23.50
CA LEU A 35 1.04 -11.69 23.70
C LEU A 35 0.99 -12.51 24.99
N ARG A 36 2.09 -13.21 25.29
CA ARG A 36 2.25 -13.91 26.57
C ARG A 36 2.32 -12.89 27.70
N GLU A 37 1.98 -13.33 28.92
CA GLU A 37 2.09 -12.52 30.14
C GLU A 37 1.17 -11.28 30.18
N GLY A 38 0.13 -11.25 29.34
CA GLY A 38 -0.89 -10.20 29.36
C GLY A 38 -0.46 -8.90 28.66
N VAL A 39 0.67 -8.90 27.94
CA VAL A 39 1.07 -7.77 27.10
C VAL A 39 0.13 -7.69 25.88
N GLU A 40 -0.43 -6.52 25.64
CA GLU A 40 -1.33 -6.26 24.51
C GLU A 40 -0.72 -5.22 23.58
N ILE A 41 -0.82 -5.43 22.27
CA ILE A 41 -0.48 -4.44 21.24
C ILE A 41 -1.76 -4.00 20.55
N ASP A 42 -2.06 -2.71 20.61
CA ASP A 42 -3.22 -2.13 19.92
C ASP A 42 -2.99 -2.07 18.40
N VAL A 43 -3.97 -2.56 17.64
CA VAL A 43 -3.99 -2.53 16.17
C VAL A 43 -5.00 -1.47 15.75
N THR A 44 -4.55 -0.21 15.75
CA THR A 44 -5.38 0.95 15.36
C THR A 44 -4.69 1.74 14.26
N ARG A 45 -5.43 2.65 13.61
CA ARG A 45 -4.86 3.58 12.64
C ARG A 45 -3.73 4.44 13.23
N GLU A 46 -3.79 4.78 14.51
CA GLU A 46 -2.74 5.51 15.23
C GLU A 46 -1.47 4.67 15.39
N SER A 47 -1.59 3.39 15.74
CA SER A 47 -0.41 2.51 15.85
C SER A 47 0.23 2.26 14.49
N VAL A 48 -0.57 2.10 13.42
CA VAL A 48 -0.08 1.99 12.04
C VAL A 48 0.60 3.29 11.58
N ASN A 49 0.04 4.45 11.89
CA ASN A 49 0.67 5.75 11.63
C ASN A 49 2.01 5.88 12.37
N GLN A 50 2.06 5.54 13.65
CA GLN A 50 3.28 5.65 14.45
C GLN A 50 4.38 4.70 13.97
N MET A 51 4.04 3.48 13.53
CA MET A 51 5.01 2.47 13.11
C MET A 51 5.44 2.62 11.65
N LEU A 52 4.49 2.81 10.72
CA LEU A 52 4.72 2.79 9.28
C LEU A 52 4.62 4.18 8.64
N GLY A 53 4.19 5.19 9.40
CA GLY A 53 4.01 6.56 8.92
C GLY A 53 2.75 6.78 8.11
N PHE A 54 1.86 5.77 7.99
CA PHE A 54 0.67 5.84 7.13
C PHE A 54 -0.21 7.04 7.52
N PRO A 55 -0.80 7.76 6.57
CA PRO A 55 -1.56 8.96 6.89
C PRO A 55 -2.80 8.65 7.73
N LEU A 56 -3.07 9.47 8.75
CA LEU A 56 -4.33 9.47 9.50
C LEU A 56 -5.46 10.17 8.71
N GLY A 57 -5.66 9.74 7.46
CA GLY A 57 -6.64 10.33 6.56
C GLY A 57 -8.07 10.25 7.09
N LYS A 58 -8.93 11.15 6.60
CA LYS A 58 -10.37 11.16 6.97
C LYS A 58 -11.24 10.41 5.95
N LYS A 59 -10.69 10.09 4.77
CA LYS A 59 -11.42 9.41 3.70
C LYS A 59 -11.03 7.95 3.66
N GLN A 60 -11.98 7.06 3.93
CA GLN A 60 -11.78 5.62 3.75
C GLN A 60 -11.51 5.30 2.29
N PHE A 61 -10.50 4.46 2.02
CA PHE A 61 -10.18 4.01 0.66
C PHE A 61 -11.40 3.40 -0.06
N SER A 62 -12.20 2.60 0.65
CA SER A 62 -13.42 1.96 0.13
C SER A 62 -14.52 2.93 -0.31
N LYS A 63 -14.44 4.20 0.11
CA LYS A 63 -15.39 5.26 -0.25
C LYS A 63 -14.88 6.16 -1.37
N LEU A 64 -13.69 5.90 -1.91
CA LEU A 64 -13.18 6.63 -3.06
C LEU A 64 -14.01 6.28 -4.30
N PRO A 65 -14.35 7.27 -5.14
CA PRO A 65 -15.03 7.00 -6.39
C PRO A 65 -14.08 6.27 -7.34
N PHE A 66 -14.61 5.29 -8.06
CA PHE A 66 -13.91 4.71 -9.19
C PHE A 66 -13.66 5.78 -10.27
N ARG A 67 -12.57 5.67 -11.02
CA ARG A 67 -12.24 6.61 -12.08
C ARG A 67 -13.39 6.80 -13.08
N LYS A 68 -13.50 8.02 -13.60
CA LYS A 68 -14.44 8.35 -14.68
C LYS A 68 -13.84 7.98 -16.02
N GLU A 69 -14.67 7.79 -17.04
CA GLU A 69 -14.20 7.45 -18.40
C GLU A 69 -13.25 8.50 -19.01
N ASN A 70 -13.37 9.76 -18.60
CA ASN A 70 -12.51 10.84 -19.05
C ASN A 70 -11.24 11.02 -18.22
N ASP A 71 -11.09 10.29 -17.11
CA ASP A 71 -9.87 10.31 -16.30
C ASP A 71 -8.82 9.40 -16.93
N LYS A 72 -7.75 10.04 -17.43
CA LYS A 72 -6.64 9.36 -18.10
C LYS A 72 -5.53 8.91 -17.16
N CYS A 73 -5.66 9.16 -15.85
CA CYS A 73 -4.55 8.98 -14.91
C CYS A 73 -4.02 7.54 -14.89
N TYR A 74 -4.93 6.56 -14.80
CA TYR A 74 -4.55 5.15 -14.83
C TYR A 74 -4.02 4.73 -16.21
N ASP A 75 -4.62 5.22 -17.29
CA ASP A 75 -4.21 4.84 -18.64
C ASP A 75 -2.81 5.39 -18.96
N GLU A 76 -2.54 6.66 -18.64
CA GLU A 76 -1.22 7.31 -18.70
C GLU A 76 -0.19 6.55 -17.86
N TRP A 77 -0.56 6.10 -16.67
CA TRP A 77 0.31 5.27 -15.84
C TRP A 77 0.66 3.94 -16.51
N THR A 78 -0.30 3.28 -17.18
CA THR A 78 -0.04 2.01 -17.89
C THR A 78 0.86 2.15 -19.11
N GLU A 79 1.00 3.35 -19.69
CA GLU A 79 1.90 3.60 -20.83
C GLU A 79 3.39 3.39 -20.49
N GLN A 80 3.74 3.35 -19.20
CA GLN A 80 5.11 3.05 -18.75
C GLN A 80 5.51 1.58 -18.96
N PHE A 81 4.59 0.70 -19.35
CA PHE A 81 4.82 -0.75 -19.42
C PHE A 81 4.55 -1.27 -20.84
N GLU A 82 5.46 -2.11 -21.34
CA GLU A 82 5.32 -2.76 -22.64
C GLU A 82 4.06 -3.65 -22.69
N ASN A 83 3.83 -4.44 -21.64
CA ASN A 83 2.67 -5.32 -21.53
C ASN A 83 1.67 -4.86 -20.47
N LYS A 84 0.77 -3.96 -20.87
CA LYS A 84 -0.30 -3.41 -20.02
C LYS A 84 -1.22 -4.46 -19.40
N LYS A 85 -1.32 -5.67 -19.99
CA LYS A 85 -2.16 -6.76 -19.46
C LYS A 85 -1.46 -7.58 -18.38
N MET A 86 -0.13 -7.54 -18.33
CA MET A 86 0.71 -8.35 -17.44
C MET A 86 1.82 -7.50 -16.83
N ILE A 87 1.43 -6.46 -16.09
CA ILE A 87 2.37 -5.61 -15.35
C ILE A 87 2.93 -6.40 -14.16
N ARG A 88 4.25 -6.54 -14.09
CA ARG A 88 4.96 -7.23 -13.00
C ARG A 88 5.47 -6.24 -11.97
N LEU A 89 5.52 -6.67 -10.71
CA LEU A 89 6.02 -5.84 -9.61
C LEU A 89 7.48 -5.40 -9.82
N HIS A 90 8.28 -6.25 -10.48
CA HIS A 90 9.65 -5.92 -10.88
C HIS A 90 9.72 -4.69 -11.80
N GLU A 91 8.83 -4.59 -12.79
CA GLU A 91 8.80 -3.45 -13.73
C GLU A 91 8.43 -2.16 -13.01
N ILE A 92 7.43 -2.21 -12.11
CA ILE A 92 7.04 -1.08 -11.26
C ILE A 92 8.23 -0.60 -10.44
N LYS A 93 8.96 -1.53 -9.79
CA LYS A 93 10.18 -1.21 -9.03
C LYS A 93 11.23 -0.52 -9.91
N MET A 94 11.48 -1.03 -11.11
CA MET A 94 12.49 -0.45 -12.00
C MET A 94 12.11 0.96 -12.45
N ASN A 95 10.82 1.22 -12.72
CA ASN A 95 10.34 2.57 -13.06
C ASN A 95 10.49 3.56 -11.89
N ILE A 96 10.35 3.12 -10.64
CA ILE A 96 10.63 3.96 -9.47
C ILE A 96 12.13 4.29 -9.41
N LEU A 97 13.00 3.29 -9.59
CA LEU A 97 14.45 3.46 -9.50
C LEU A 97 15.03 4.31 -10.64
N ALA A 98 14.37 4.32 -11.80
CA ALA A 98 14.79 5.10 -12.97
C ALA A 98 14.26 6.55 -12.97
N SER A 99 13.35 6.90 -12.05
CA SER A 99 12.74 8.24 -12.00
C SER A 99 13.33 9.08 -10.87
N ASP A 100 13.75 10.30 -11.20
CA ASP A 100 14.13 11.33 -10.22
C ASP A 100 12.97 12.31 -9.94
N ASN A 101 11.81 12.13 -10.59
CA ASN A 101 10.64 13.01 -10.46
C ASN A 101 9.58 12.38 -9.56
N ALA A 102 9.09 13.15 -8.59
CA ALA A 102 7.97 12.75 -7.71
C ALA A 102 6.59 13.04 -8.33
N ASP A 103 6.44 12.78 -9.63
CA ASP A 103 5.23 13.04 -10.40
C ASP A 103 4.11 12.01 -10.13
N MET A 104 2.99 12.11 -10.85
CA MET A 104 1.85 11.22 -10.65
C MET A 104 2.22 9.75 -10.94
N ASN A 105 3.05 9.49 -11.94
CA ASN A 105 3.49 8.14 -12.29
C ASN A 105 4.36 7.54 -11.19
N PHE A 106 5.28 8.32 -10.63
CA PHE A 106 6.04 7.92 -9.46
C PHE A 106 5.13 7.60 -8.27
N GLN A 107 4.14 8.47 -7.97
CA GLN A 107 3.20 8.24 -6.87
C GLN A 107 2.37 6.97 -7.07
N MET A 108 1.88 6.72 -8.29
CA MET A 108 1.13 5.51 -8.63
C MET A 108 2.01 4.26 -8.57
N ASN A 109 3.25 4.32 -9.06
CA ASN A 109 4.21 3.22 -8.94
C ASN A 109 4.48 2.90 -7.46
N PHE A 110 4.71 3.92 -6.63
CA PHE A 110 4.93 3.76 -5.20
C PHE A 110 3.73 3.11 -4.51
N ILE A 111 2.51 3.59 -4.77
CA ILE A 111 1.28 3.03 -4.19
C ILE A 111 1.08 1.58 -4.66
N ALA A 112 1.31 1.28 -5.93
CA ALA A 112 1.21 -0.07 -6.45
C ALA A 112 2.20 -1.01 -5.75
N LEU A 113 3.44 -0.57 -5.55
CA LEU A 113 4.45 -1.33 -4.81
C LEU A 113 4.04 -1.52 -3.35
N LEU A 114 3.56 -0.48 -2.68
CA LEU A 114 3.08 -0.52 -1.30
C LEU A 114 1.98 -1.56 -1.11
N ILE A 115 0.93 -1.50 -1.93
CA ILE A 115 -0.21 -2.41 -1.85
C ILE A 115 0.24 -3.85 -2.06
N ASN A 116 1.01 -4.10 -3.13
CA ASN A 116 1.46 -5.45 -3.46
C ASN A 116 2.47 -6.03 -2.47
N SER A 117 3.13 -5.19 -1.66
CA SER A 117 4.14 -5.66 -0.69
C SER A 117 3.57 -5.83 0.72
N LEU A 118 2.65 -4.96 1.15
CA LEU A 118 2.22 -4.86 2.54
C LEU A 118 0.72 -5.10 2.78
N ILE A 119 -0.12 -4.96 1.76
CA ILE A 119 -1.58 -4.96 1.94
C ILE A 119 -2.20 -6.17 1.23
N GLU A 120 -2.12 -6.22 -0.09
CA GLU A 120 -2.76 -7.24 -0.91
C GLU A 120 -1.93 -7.52 -2.16
N SER A 121 -1.40 -8.75 -2.26
CA SER A 121 -0.63 -9.23 -3.40
C SER A 121 -1.45 -10.21 -4.24
N SER A 122 -1.03 -10.44 -5.50
CA SER A 122 -1.59 -11.50 -6.33
C SER A 122 -0.72 -12.76 -6.28
N SER A 123 -1.34 -13.93 -6.43
CA SER A 123 -0.65 -15.23 -6.41
C SER A 123 0.06 -15.62 -7.71
N CYS A 124 -0.10 -14.86 -8.80
CA CYS A 124 0.32 -15.26 -10.15
C CYS A 124 1.46 -14.39 -10.75
N GLY A 125 2.21 -13.68 -9.90
CA GLY A 125 3.34 -12.83 -10.33
C GLY A 125 2.95 -11.55 -11.07
N LYS A 126 1.66 -11.36 -11.36
CA LYS A 126 1.07 -10.10 -11.84
C LYS A 126 0.87 -9.14 -10.68
N ALA A 127 1.14 -7.86 -10.85
CA ALA A 127 0.82 -6.87 -9.82
C ALA A 127 -0.70 -6.68 -9.72
N ASN A 128 -1.22 -6.57 -8.50
CA ASN A 128 -2.56 -6.06 -8.22
C ASN A 128 -2.57 -4.55 -8.48
N THR A 129 -3.11 -4.13 -9.61
CA THR A 129 -3.24 -2.71 -10.00
C THR A 129 -4.66 -2.18 -9.82
N TYR A 130 -5.60 -3.02 -9.39
CA TYR A 130 -7.02 -2.65 -9.30
C TYR A 130 -7.25 -1.42 -8.40
N PRO A 131 -6.62 -1.32 -7.21
CA PRO A 131 -6.75 -0.14 -6.34
C PRO A 131 -6.35 1.19 -6.99
N LEU A 132 -5.48 1.17 -8.01
CA LEU A 132 -5.05 2.39 -8.69
C LEU A 132 -6.17 3.07 -9.49
N ASN A 133 -7.24 2.34 -9.82
CA ASN A 133 -8.41 2.92 -10.49
C ASN A 133 -9.20 3.91 -9.61
N TYR A 134 -8.91 3.98 -8.31
CA TYR A 134 -9.51 4.95 -7.38
C TYR A 134 -8.63 6.20 -7.16
N ILE A 135 -7.43 6.22 -7.74
CA ILE A 135 -6.47 7.30 -7.61
C ILE A 135 -6.48 8.12 -8.90
N MET A 136 -6.91 9.38 -8.79
CA MET A 136 -6.97 10.36 -9.88
C MET A 136 -5.96 11.47 -9.63
N LYS A 137 -5.68 12.31 -10.63
CA LYS A 137 -4.72 13.41 -10.53
C LYS A 137 -4.98 14.39 -9.38
N ASN A 138 -6.24 14.56 -8.98
CA ASN A 138 -6.64 15.44 -7.88
C ASN A 138 -6.90 14.69 -6.55
N THR A 139 -6.61 13.39 -6.49
CA THR A 139 -6.78 12.61 -5.26
C THR A 139 -5.74 13.05 -4.23
N ASN A 140 -6.22 13.53 -3.08
CA ASN A 140 -5.35 13.83 -1.96
C ASN A 140 -4.95 12.53 -1.23
N ILE A 141 -3.83 11.94 -1.66
CA ILE A 141 -3.27 10.68 -1.13
C ILE A 141 -3.07 10.72 0.39
N SER A 142 -2.64 11.87 0.93
CA SER A 142 -2.41 12.03 2.38
C SER A 142 -3.69 12.11 3.22
N ASN A 143 -4.86 12.27 2.60
CA ASN A 143 -6.15 12.29 3.31
C ASN A 143 -6.90 10.94 3.19
N ILE A 144 -6.27 9.93 2.59
CA ILE A 144 -6.78 8.57 2.54
C ILE A 144 -6.40 7.85 3.83
N ASP A 145 -7.36 7.13 4.41
CA ASP A 145 -7.18 6.15 5.46
C ASP A 145 -6.85 4.81 4.78
N TRP A 146 -5.57 4.46 4.80
CA TRP A 146 -4.95 3.35 4.04
C TRP A 146 -5.04 2.03 4.77
#